data_AF-A0A3N4IT01-F1
#
_entry.id   AF-A0A3N4IT01-F1
#
_cell.length_a   1.000
_cell.length_b   1.000
_cell.length_c   1.000
_cell.angle_alpha   90.00
_cell.angle_beta   90.00
_cell.angle_gamma   90.00
#
_symmetry.space_group_name_H-M   'P 1'
#
loop_
_entity.id
_entity.type
_entity.pdbx_description
1 polymer ?
#
loop_
_entity_poly.entity_id
_entity_poly.type
_entity_poly.pdbx_seq_one_letter_code
_entity_poly.pdbx_strand_id
1 'polypeptide(L)'
;MPPDTNLPPPSYGPHPAIIMDPASGIRNLRPNQIFELQAEYEGDLRFRGVSEKDLQNWKSANPEIMENKDIRYEYNFLAETLILKCMPTATHDSLQIFFTENVFGSLVERLGLAQATGLVDIGSGTTFAGFKGDWRGSSEKLPDAYVKLPSAKFPAVVCEAGWTETHEQLMDDARLWPLHTGGQTRIVIVVSFSENNTRKHLDVEDEKSGDEIQSSRGGSAEQKMIGSIDGSMDVNDLAEWLMDLSQQDKLRKPLVRDLKVTLHVYRACENHEDIIESFGATILPSPPIDAKGPTEFGITLEDILGDYVPEGQDPMDIIAFSLPRLKEFVIRSLPNTQWLRATRRAKKLMIEAGEWEDQDTFAQCKRQRLDSAQVSK
;
A
#
# COMPACT_ATOMS: atom_id res chain seq x y z
N MET A 1 -41.30 -18.67 -38.52
CA MET A 1 -40.53 -19.52 -37.59
C MET A 1 -39.09 -19.03 -37.62
N PRO A 2 -38.62 -18.33 -36.58
CA PRO A 2 -37.20 -18.02 -36.41
C PRO A 2 -36.51 -19.14 -35.62
N PRO A 3 -35.22 -19.40 -35.86
CA PRO A 3 -34.46 -20.40 -35.11
C PRO A 3 -34.11 -19.89 -33.71
N ASP A 4 -34.31 -20.76 -32.72
CA ASP A 4 -33.82 -20.67 -31.36
C ASP A 4 -32.28 -20.65 -31.34
N THR A 5 -31.69 -19.59 -30.79
CA THR A 5 -30.31 -19.62 -30.25
C THR A 5 -30.24 -18.75 -29.01
N ASN A 6 -30.75 -19.27 -27.89
CA ASN A 6 -30.34 -18.85 -26.56
C ASN A 6 -28.95 -19.44 -26.28
N LEU A 7 -27.89 -18.68 -26.56
CA LEU A 7 -26.59 -18.90 -25.94
C LEU A 7 -26.41 -17.84 -24.85
N PRO A 8 -26.14 -18.23 -23.58
CA PRO A 8 -25.86 -17.26 -22.54
C PRO A 8 -24.56 -16.51 -22.87
N PRO A 9 -24.46 -15.23 -22.49
CA PRO A 9 -23.21 -14.48 -22.66
C PRO A 9 -22.07 -15.16 -21.88
N PRO A 10 -20.83 -15.12 -22.39
CA PRO A 10 -19.70 -15.68 -21.68
C PRO A 10 -19.51 -14.94 -20.35
N SER A 11 -19.71 -15.68 -19.26
CA SER A 11 -19.43 -15.25 -17.89
C SER A 11 -17.92 -15.18 -17.70
N TYR A 12 -17.31 -14.06 -18.09
CA TYR A 12 -16.00 -13.68 -17.58
C TYR A 12 -16.21 -12.93 -16.28
N GLY A 13 -16.29 -13.70 -15.19
CA GLY A 13 -16.25 -13.15 -13.86
C GLY A 13 -14.93 -12.41 -13.60
N PRO A 14 -14.91 -11.43 -12.69
CA PRO A 14 -13.65 -10.95 -12.13
C PRO A 14 -12.85 -12.16 -11.64
N HIS A 15 -11.52 -12.15 -11.83
CA HIS A 15 -10.63 -13.06 -11.10
C HIS A 15 -11.07 -13.09 -9.64
N PRO A 16 -11.12 -14.27 -8.99
CA PRO A 16 -11.69 -14.36 -7.67
C PRO A 16 -10.90 -13.43 -6.77
N ALA A 17 -11.54 -12.31 -6.37
CA ALA A 17 -11.43 -11.92 -4.99
C ALA A 17 -11.62 -13.23 -4.23
N ILE A 18 -10.68 -13.59 -3.37
CA ILE A 18 -10.94 -14.66 -2.42
C ILE A 18 -12.18 -14.17 -1.66
N ILE A 19 -13.37 -14.63 -2.08
CA ILE A 19 -14.61 -14.46 -1.34
C ILE A 19 -14.49 -15.49 -0.23
N MET A 20 -13.55 -15.24 0.68
CA MET A 20 -13.60 -15.79 2.01
C MET A 20 -14.77 -15.10 2.66
N ASP A 21 -15.74 -15.90 3.10
CA ASP A 21 -16.72 -15.42 4.07
C ASP A 21 -15.94 -14.78 5.24
N PRO A 22 -16.14 -13.48 5.54
CA PRO A 22 -15.15 -12.72 6.31
C PRO A 22 -14.91 -13.22 7.74
N ALA A 23 -15.92 -13.85 8.36
CA ALA A 23 -15.82 -14.43 9.71
C ALA A 23 -15.18 -15.83 9.74
N SER A 24 -15.32 -16.61 8.67
CA SER A 24 -14.62 -17.91 8.52
C SER A 24 -13.23 -17.75 7.89
N GLY A 25 -12.99 -16.64 7.21
CA GLY A 25 -11.74 -16.32 6.51
C GLY A 25 -10.54 -16.29 7.42
N ILE A 26 -10.59 -15.50 8.50
CA ILE A 26 -9.42 -15.32 9.37
C ILE A 26 -9.08 -16.56 10.19
N ARG A 27 -10.08 -17.39 10.56
CA ARG A 27 -9.86 -18.57 11.40
C ARG A 27 -8.89 -19.57 10.78
N ASN A 28 -8.83 -19.60 9.46
CA ASN A 28 -7.96 -20.50 8.74
C ASN A 28 -6.61 -19.86 8.38
N LEU A 29 -6.43 -18.54 8.54
CA LEU A 29 -5.19 -17.85 8.20
C LEU A 29 -4.07 -18.24 9.17
N ARG A 30 -3.18 -19.12 8.68
CA ARG A 30 -1.95 -19.52 9.37
C ARG A 30 -0.75 -18.70 8.89
N PRO A 31 0.37 -18.65 9.65
CA PRO A 31 1.54 -17.84 9.30
C PRO A 31 2.01 -17.97 7.85
N ASN A 32 2.12 -19.21 7.33
CA ASN A 32 2.58 -19.43 5.96
C ASN A 32 1.63 -18.83 4.92
N GLN A 33 0.32 -18.92 5.14
CA GLN A 33 -0.65 -18.31 4.24
C GLN A 33 -0.61 -16.80 4.30
N ILE A 34 -0.32 -16.22 5.47
CA ILE A 34 -0.14 -14.78 5.60
C ILE A 34 1.10 -14.32 4.83
N PHE A 35 2.20 -15.08 4.90
CA PHE A 35 3.39 -14.80 4.08
C PHE A 35 3.11 -14.90 2.59
N GLU A 36 2.37 -15.91 2.15
CA GLU A 36 1.92 -16.04 0.76
C GLU A 36 1.09 -14.81 0.35
N LEU A 37 0.10 -14.44 1.16
CA LEU A 37 -0.74 -13.26 0.91
C LEU A 37 0.08 -11.96 0.89
N GLN A 38 0.97 -11.72 1.86
CA GLN A 38 1.82 -10.53 1.91
C GLN A 38 2.82 -10.47 0.74
N ALA A 39 3.22 -11.64 0.20
CA ALA A 39 4.09 -11.73 -0.96
C ALA A 39 3.35 -11.52 -2.29
N GLU A 40 2.09 -11.97 -2.38
CA GLU A 40 1.28 -11.92 -3.60
C GLU A 40 0.53 -10.59 -3.79
N TYR A 41 0.14 -9.92 -2.71
CA TYR A 41 -0.69 -8.73 -2.75
C TYR A 41 0.14 -7.45 -2.48
N GLU A 42 -0.38 -6.34 -2.99
CA GLU A 42 0.15 -4.99 -2.76
C GLU A 42 -0.84 -4.17 -1.96
N GLY A 43 -0.33 -3.33 -1.05
CA GLY A 43 -1.16 -2.56 -0.14
C GLY A 43 -1.78 -3.44 0.95
N ASP A 44 -3.06 -3.22 1.24
CA ASP A 44 -3.72 -3.81 2.40
C ASP A 44 -4.76 -4.85 2.01
N LEU A 45 -4.72 -6.02 2.66
CA LEU A 45 -5.77 -7.04 2.57
C LEU A 45 -6.73 -6.89 3.75
N ARG A 46 -8.00 -6.58 3.44
CA ARG A 46 -9.00 -6.23 4.45
C ARG A 46 -10.02 -7.36 4.65
N PHE A 47 -10.17 -7.79 5.90
CA PHE A 47 -11.15 -8.76 6.36
C PHE A 47 -12.18 -8.04 7.24
N ARG A 48 -13.36 -7.77 6.67
CA ARG A 48 -14.46 -7.05 7.34
C ARG A 48 -15.27 -7.95 8.25
N GLY A 49 -16.09 -7.40 9.14
CA GLY A 49 -16.98 -8.18 10.01
C GLY A 49 -16.22 -9.11 10.96
N VAL A 50 -14.96 -8.77 11.25
CA VAL A 50 -14.13 -9.49 12.22
C VAL A 50 -14.42 -8.86 13.57
N SER A 51 -15.24 -9.53 14.38
CA SER A 51 -15.49 -9.11 15.75
C SER A 51 -14.20 -9.19 16.57
N GLU A 52 -14.09 -8.37 17.62
CA GLU A 52 -12.97 -8.46 18.56
C GLU A 52 -12.83 -9.87 19.15
N LYS A 53 -13.95 -10.59 19.33
CA LYS A 53 -13.95 -11.97 19.81
C LYS A 53 -13.30 -12.90 18.79
N ASP A 54 -13.61 -12.76 17.51
CA ASP A 54 -13.00 -13.55 16.45
C ASP A 54 -11.52 -13.24 16.32
N LEU A 55 -11.11 -11.97 16.43
CA LEU A 55 -9.71 -11.57 16.47
C LEU A 55 -8.96 -12.24 17.62
N GLN A 56 -9.50 -12.20 18.84
CA GLN A 56 -8.85 -12.81 20.01
C GLN A 56 -8.76 -14.33 19.90
N ASN A 57 -9.80 -14.98 19.35
CA ASN A 57 -9.76 -16.41 19.08
C ASN A 57 -8.67 -16.75 18.05
N TRP A 58 -8.55 -15.94 17.00
CA TRP A 58 -7.52 -16.10 15.98
C TRP A 58 -6.11 -15.89 16.53
N LYS A 59 -5.88 -14.83 17.33
CA LYS A 59 -4.60 -14.59 18.02
C LYS A 59 -4.24 -15.76 18.96
N SER A 60 -5.21 -16.26 19.73
CA SER A 60 -5.02 -17.38 20.66
C SER A 60 -4.71 -18.70 19.94
N ALA A 61 -5.28 -18.92 18.75
CA ALA A 61 -5.05 -20.11 17.94
C ALA A 61 -3.71 -20.08 17.19
N ASN A 62 -3.10 -18.89 17.02
CA ASN A 62 -1.89 -18.69 16.23
C ASN A 62 -0.89 -17.76 16.98
N PRO A 63 -0.38 -18.16 18.16
CA PRO A 63 0.51 -17.33 18.97
C PRO A 63 1.77 -16.90 18.21
N GLU A 64 2.26 -17.74 17.30
CA GLU A 64 3.44 -17.45 16.49
C GLU A 64 3.25 -16.25 15.55
N ILE A 65 2.02 -15.89 15.20
CA ILE A 65 1.73 -14.67 14.42
C ILE A 65 2.07 -13.43 15.24
N MET A 66 1.82 -13.47 16.55
CA MET A 66 2.09 -12.35 17.45
C MET A 66 3.58 -12.17 17.73
N GLU A 67 4.34 -13.27 17.69
CA GLU A 67 5.78 -13.27 17.93
C GLU A 67 6.58 -12.91 16.68
N ASN A 68 5.98 -13.09 15.50
CA ASN A 68 6.65 -12.89 14.22
C ASN A 68 6.51 -11.44 13.73
N LYS A 69 7.60 -10.67 13.86
CA LYS A 69 7.68 -9.26 13.45
C LYS A 69 7.55 -9.02 11.93
N ASP A 70 7.68 -10.07 11.13
CA ASP A 70 7.53 -9.97 9.68
C ASP A 70 6.05 -10.02 9.26
N ILE A 71 5.18 -10.54 10.14
CA ILE A 71 3.73 -10.48 9.94
C ILE A 71 3.21 -9.15 10.47
N ARG A 72 2.72 -8.31 9.56
CA ARG A 72 2.21 -6.98 9.88
C ARG A 72 0.71 -6.94 9.66
N TYR A 73 -0.02 -6.50 10.68
CA TYR A 73 -1.47 -6.35 10.61
C TYR A 73 -1.94 -5.18 11.49
N GLU A 74 -3.16 -4.74 11.24
CA GLU A 74 -3.87 -3.74 12.01
C GLU A 74 -5.28 -4.22 12.32
N TYR A 75 -5.87 -3.66 13.36
CA TYR A 75 -7.28 -3.88 13.66
C TYR A 75 -7.99 -2.58 13.99
N ASN A 76 -9.10 -2.35 13.31
CA ASN A 76 -9.98 -1.20 13.53
C ASN A 76 -11.30 -1.70 14.12
N PHE A 77 -11.52 -1.43 15.42
CA PHE A 77 -12.71 -1.88 16.13
C PHE A 77 -13.99 -1.17 15.66
N LEU A 78 -13.89 0.08 15.17
CA LEU A 78 -15.04 0.84 14.66
C LEU A 78 -15.58 0.22 13.37
N ALA A 79 -14.67 -0.18 12.50
CA ALA A 79 -14.99 -0.80 11.22
C ALA A 79 -15.09 -2.33 11.29
N GLU A 80 -14.88 -2.93 12.48
CA GLU A 80 -14.72 -4.37 12.69
C GLU A 80 -13.88 -5.04 11.59
N THR A 81 -12.70 -4.46 11.32
CA THR A 81 -11.87 -4.85 10.18
C THR A 81 -10.46 -5.22 10.63
N LEU A 82 -10.03 -6.44 10.30
CA LEU A 82 -8.63 -6.86 10.35
C LEU A 82 -7.97 -6.53 9.00
N ILE A 83 -6.80 -5.91 9.05
CA ILE A 83 -6.05 -5.49 7.87
C ILE A 83 -4.70 -6.17 7.90
N LEU A 84 -4.36 -7.00 6.91
CA LEU A 84 -2.99 -7.48 6.74
C LEU A 84 -2.23 -6.48 5.87
N LYS A 85 -1.15 -5.92 6.41
CA LYS A 85 -0.26 -5.00 5.69
C LYS A 85 0.61 -5.84 4.75
N CYS A 86 0.32 -5.82 3.45
CA CYS A 86 1.16 -6.49 2.46
C CYS A 86 2.35 -5.58 2.10
N MET A 87 3.33 -6.15 1.40
CA MET A 87 4.59 -5.45 1.17
C MET A 87 4.37 -4.10 0.48
N PRO A 88 4.80 -2.99 1.09
CA PRO A 88 4.72 -1.68 0.45
C PRO A 88 5.64 -1.65 -0.77
N THR A 89 5.19 -0.97 -1.81
CA THR A 89 6.00 -0.70 -3.00
C THR A 89 6.75 0.62 -2.81
N ALA A 90 7.81 0.86 -3.58
CA ALA A 90 8.52 2.14 -3.55
C ALA A 90 7.59 3.33 -3.84
N THR A 91 6.53 3.12 -4.63
CA THR A 91 5.52 4.15 -4.92
C THR A 91 4.56 4.36 -3.77
N HIS A 92 4.18 3.32 -3.05
CA HIS A 92 3.42 3.44 -1.81
C HIS A 92 4.23 4.24 -0.76
N ASP A 93 5.51 3.90 -0.56
CA ASP A 93 6.43 4.58 0.38
C ASP A 93 6.76 6.04 -0.01
N SER A 94 6.39 6.48 -1.21
CA SER A 94 6.72 7.83 -1.68
C SER A 94 6.13 8.94 -0.78
N LEU A 95 4.95 8.69 -0.18
CA LEU A 95 4.34 9.60 0.79
C LEU A 95 5.20 9.70 2.06
N GLN A 96 5.64 8.57 2.61
CA GLN A 96 6.46 8.54 3.82
C GLN A 96 7.73 9.37 3.63
N ILE A 97 8.47 9.14 2.54
CA ILE A 97 9.74 9.84 2.29
C ILE A 97 9.47 11.33 2.09
N PHE A 98 8.48 11.69 1.26
CA PHE A 98 8.11 13.09 1.05
C PHE A 98 7.75 13.79 2.36
N PHE A 99 6.87 13.19 3.17
CA PHE A 99 6.38 13.80 4.39
C PHE A 99 7.49 14.00 5.43
N THR A 100 8.28 12.94 5.70
CA THR A 100 9.34 12.98 6.70
C THR A 100 10.44 13.98 6.35
N GLU A 101 10.85 14.05 5.07
CA GLU A 101 11.81 15.05 4.59
C GLU A 101 11.29 16.49 4.76
N ASN A 102 10.02 16.75 4.41
CA ASN A 102 9.47 18.11 4.46
C ASN A 102 9.29 18.59 5.90
N VAL A 103 8.76 17.75 6.80
CA VAL A 103 8.60 18.13 8.22
C VAL A 103 9.96 18.33 8.87
N PHE A 104 10.88 17.36 8.74
CA PHE A 104 12.18 17.47 9.39
C PHE A 104 12.98 18.66 8.86
N GLY A 105 13.05 18.84 7.54
CA GLY A 105 13.74 19.98 6.92
C GLY A 105 13.17 21.31 7.38
N SER A 106 11.84 21.43 7.42
CA SER A 106 11.13 22.64 7.85
C SER A 106 11.34 22.99 9.33
N LEU A 107 11.45 21.99 10.20
CA LEU A 107 11.76 22.21 11.62
C LEU A 107 13.24 22.58 11.83
N VAL A 108 14.15 21.93 11.10
CA VAL A 108 15.59 22.24 11.16
C VAL A 108 15.87 23.65 10.65
N GLU A 109 15.23 24.08 9.57
CA GLU A 109 15.39 25.43 9.02
C GLU A 109 14.94 26.51 10.01
N ARG A 110 13.84 26.27 10.74
CA ARG A 110 13.27 27.22 11.70
C ARG A 110 13.99 27.25 13.05
N LEU A 111 14.30 26.07 13.58
CA LEU A 111 14.67 25.88 14.99
C LEU A 111 16.12 25.45 15.16
N GLY A 112 16.79 25.08 14.07
CA GLY A 112 18.09 24.43 14.09
C GLY A 112 18.00 22.94 14.47
N LEU A 113 19.04 22.21 14.08
CA LEU A 113 19.07 20.75 14.20
C LEU A 113 18.86 20.25 15.64
N ALA A 114 19.59 20.83 16.61
CA ALA A 114 19.55 20.37 17.99
C ALA A 114 18.16 20.49 18.62
N GLN A 115 17.44 21.57 18.32
CA GLN A 115 16.09 21.80 18.83
C GLN A 115 15.08 20.92 18.09
N ALA A 116 15.16 20.84 16.75
CA ALA A 116 14.26 20.01 15.95
C ALA A 116 14.27 18.53 16.39
N THR A 117 15.46 17.97 16.67
CA THR A 117 15.59 16.57 17.15
C THR A 117 15.07 16.33 18.55
N GLY A 118 14.92 17.38 19.37
CA GLY A 118 14.40 17.27 20.74
C GLY A 118 12.90 17.50 20.85
N LEU A 119 12.27 18.10 19.84
CA LEU A 119 10.87 18.51 19.89
C LEU A 119 9.89 17.44 19.44
N VAL A 120 10.26 16.64 18.44
CA VAL A 120 9.37 15.64 17.83
C VAL A 120 10.13 14.38 17.44
N ASP A 121 9.43 13.26 17.55
CA ASP A 121 9.78 11.99 16.92
C ASP A 121 9.10 11.94 15.55
N ILE A 122 9.89 11.83 14.48
CA ILE A 122 9.41 11.61 13.12
C ILE A 122 9.79 10.19 12.72
N GLY A 123 8.82 9.40 12.26
CA GLY A 123 9.11 7.99 11.95
C GLY A 123 8.03 7.28 11.17
N SER A 124 8.21 5.98 11.03
CA SER A 124 7.30 5.01 10.40
C SER A 124 7.46 3.64 11.06
N GLY A 125 6.56 2.70 10.76
CA GLY A 125 6.69 1.31 11.21
C GLY A 125 6.48 1.07 12.71
N THR A 126 5.89 2.05 13.42
CA THR A 126 5.57 1.95 14.84
C THR A 126 4.10 1.61 15.02
N THR A 127 3.79 0.56 15.77
CA THR A 127 2.41 0.23 16.14
C THR A 127 1.94 1.09 17.32
N PHE A 128 0.77 1.70 17.18
CA PHE A 128 0.05 2.44 18.22
C PHE A 128 -1.22 1.68 18.62
N ALA A 129 -1.53 1.69 19.93
CA ALA A 129 -2.66 0.98 20.50
C ALA A 129 -3.25 1.77 21.68
N GLY A 130 -4.36 1.28 22.25
CA GLY A 130 -5.03 1.91 23.40
C GLY A 130 -5.94 3.08 23.01
N PHE A 131 -6.62 2.96 21.87
CA PHE A 131 -7.57 3.94 21.36
C PHE A 131 -8.77 4.07 22.33
N LYS A 132 -9.23 5.30 22.56
CA LYS A 132 -10.36 5.60 23.44
C LYS A 132 -11.63 4.95 22.89
N GLY A 133 -12.45 4.33 23.74
CA GLY A 133 -13.68 3.66 23.31
C GLY A 133 -13.49 2.19 22.92
N ASP A 134 -12.27 1.78 22.60
CA ASP A 134 -11.87 0.37 22.50
C ASP A 134 -11.53 -0.16 23.90
N TRP A 135 -12.58 -0.56 24.62
CA TRP A 135 -12.50 -1.02 26.00
C TRP A 135 -11.74 -2.34 26.16
N ARG A 136 -11.54 -3.10 25.07
CA ARG A 136 -10.71 -4.32 25.07
C ARG A 136 -9.25 -4.05 24.70
N GLY A 137 -8.92 -2.85 24.21
CA GLY A 137 -7.57 -2.54 23.71
C GLY A 137 -7.20 -3.41 22.51
N SER A 138 -8.18 -3.79 21.70
CA SER A 138 -8.02 -4.66 20.54
C SER A 138 -7.46 -3.94 19.31
N SER A 139 -7.63 -2.63 19.21
CA SER A 139 -7.17 -1.82 18.11
C SER A 139 -5.68 -1.53 18.18
N GLU A 140 -5.02 -1.86 17.07
CA GLU A 140 -3.60 -1.68 16.81
C GLU A 140 -3.48 -1.08 15.40
N LYS A 141 -2.76 0.03 15.24
CA LYS A 141 -2.51 0.68 13.95
C LYS A 141 -1.04 1.02 13.74
N LEU A 142 -0.60 0.95 12.49
CA LEU A 142 0.76 1.18 12.02
C LEU A 142 0.69 2.18 10.84
N PRO A 143 0.78 3.49 11.12
CA PRO A 143 0.74 4.50 10.07
C PRO A 143 2.02 4.44 9.23
N ASP A 144 1.91 4.79 7.96
CA ASP A 144 3.05 4.81 7.02
C ASP A 144 4.08 5.89 7.39
N ALA A 145 3.64 7.01 7.95
CA ALA A 145 4.51 7.96 8.60
C ALA A 145 3.80 8.70 9.73
N TYR A 146 4.57 9.26 10.66
CA TYR A 146 4.02 10.06 11.74
C TYR A 146 4.97 11.16 12.21
N VAL A 147 4.38 12.16 12.88
CA VAL A 147 5.08 13.13 13.73
C VAL A 147 4.44 13.07 15.11
N LYS A 148 5.25 12.87 16.14
CA LYS A 148 4.80 12.63 17.50
C LYS A 148 5.61 13.48 18.48
N LEU A 149 4.93 14.04 19.48
CA LEU A 149 5.63 14.65 20.62
C LEU A 149 6.27 13.56 21.50
N PRO A 150 7.51 13.74 22.02
CA PRO A 150 8.23 12.70 22.76
C PRO A 150 7.42 12.07 23.90
N SER A 151 6.66 12.88 24.65
CA SER A 151 5.84 12.45 25.78
C SER A 151 4.42 12.03 25.43
N ALA A 152 3.97 12.24 24.18
CA ALA A 152 2.62 11.87 23.76
C ALA A 152 2.47 10.35 23.64
N LYS A 153 1.24 9.86 23.76
CA LYS A 153 0.91 8.44 23.51
C LYS A 153 0.64 8.17 22.04
N PHE A 154 0.03 9.14 21.36
CA PHE A 154 -0.31 9.08 19.95
C PHE A 154 0.40 10.18 19.17
N PRO A 155 0.62 9.99 17.86
CA PRO A 155 1.18 11.01 16.98
C PRO A 155 0.22 12.19 16.80
N ALA A 156 0.79 13.38 16.56
CA ALA A 156 0.03 14.60 16.23
C ALA A 156 -0.44 14.60 14.77
N VAL A 157 0.40 14.09 13.88
CA VAL A 157 0.13 13.95 12.45
C VAL A 157 0.46 12.54 12.02
N VAL A 158 -0.42 11.91 11.24
CA VAL A 158 -0.20 10.60 10.63
C VAL A 158 -0.39 10.67 9.12
N CYS A 159 0.36 9.84 8.41
CA CYS A 159 0.21 9.59 6.98
C CYS A 159 -0.22 8.15 6.73
N GLU A 160 -1.15 7.97 5.80
CA GLU A 160 -1.63 6.67 5.34
C GLU A 160 -1.65 6.66 3.81
N ALA A 161 -1.25 5.55 3.21
CA ALA A 161 -1.27 5.33 1.77
C ALA A 161 -2.08 4.06 1.46
N GLY A 162 -3.09 4.19 0.61
CA GLY A 162 -3.92 3.08 0.12
C GLY A 162 -3.71 2.84 -1.36
N TRP A 163 -3.84 1.60 -1.83
CA TRP A 163 -3.64 1.22 -3.24
C TRP A 163 -4.85 0.60 -3.92
N THR A 164 -5.59 -0.24 -3.20
CA THR A 164 -6.79 -0.90 -3.77
C THR A 164 -8.06 -0.44 -3.08
N GLU A 165 -7.90 0.37 -2.03
CA GLU A 165 -8.98 0.86 -1.23
C GLU A 165 -9.76 1.98 -1.89
N THR A 166 -11.07 1.89 -1.71
CA THR A 166 -11.97 3.02 -1.99
C THR A 166 -11.67 4.17 -1.04
N HIS A 167 -11.99 5.38 -1.48
CA HIS A 167 -11.87 6.57 -0.64
C HIS A 167 -12.66 6.45 0.68
N GLU A 168 -13.86 5.86 0.66
CA GLU A 168 -14.66 5.60 1.88
C GLU A 168 -13.93 4.68 2.87
N GLN A 169 -13.28 3.62 2.39
CA GLN A 169 -12.50 2.71 3.23
C GLN A 169 -11.32 3.40 3.90
N LEU A 170 -10.65 4.30 3.18
CA LEU A 170 -9.54 5.08 3.73
C LEU A 170 -10.04 6.12 4.74
N MET A 171 -11.22 6.70 4.50
CA MET A 171 -11.85 7.63 5.42
C MET A 171 -12.31 6.93 6.72
N ASP A 172 -12.97 5.77 6.62
CA ASP A 172 -13.34 4.93 7.76
C ASP A 172 -12.14 4.55 8.61
N ASP A 173 -11.02 4.26 7.95
CA ASP A 173 -9.79 3.89 8.62
C ASP A 173 -9.06 5.10 9.24
N ALA A 174 -9.17 6.27 8.59
CA ALA A 174 -8.67 7.54 9.11
C ALA A 174 -9.39 7.98 10.38
N ARG A 175 -10.70 7.74 10.52
CA ARG A 175 -11.53 8.17 11.68
C ARG A 175 -10.96 7.76 13.03
N LEU A 176 -10.33 6.59 13.13
CA LEU A 176 -9.79 6.10 14.38
C LEU A 176 -8.75 7.07 14.99
N TRP A 177 -7.95 7.71 14.14
CA TRP A 177 -6.88 8.60 14.56
C TRP A 177 -7.40 9.87 15.26
N PRO A 178 -8.16 10.78 14.61
CA PRO A 178 -8.56 12.02 15.25
C PRO A 178 -9.68 11.83 16.29
N LEU A 179 -10.54 10.81 16.15
CA LEU A 179 -11.70 10.64 17.04
C LEU A 179 -11.37 9.83 18.30
N HIS A 180 -10.40 8.91 18.23
CA HIS A 180 -10.14 7.95 19.31
C HIS A 180 -8.75 8.06 19.94
N THR A 181 -7.99 9.12 19.67
CA THR A 181 -6.71 9.41 20.37
C THR A 181 -6.85 10.47 21.46
N GLY A 182 -8.07 10.94 21.72
CA GLY A 182 -8.36 11.99 22.69
C GLY A 182 -7.87 13.36 22.25
N GLY A 183 -7.91 13.65 20.95
CA GLY A 183 -7.44 14.91 20.37
C GLY A 183 -5.92 15.03 20.21
N GLN A 184 -5.17 13.96 20.49
CA GLN A 184 -3.71 13.96 20.26
C GLN A 184 -3.39 13.97 18.77
N THR A 185 -4.03 13.11 17.97
CA THR A 185 -3.89 13.17 16.52
C THR A 185 -4.82 14.22 15.95
N ARG A 186 -4.24 15.27 15.35
CA ARG A 186 -4.98 16.43 14.82
C ARG A 186 -5.18 16.34 13.31
N ILE A 187 -4.25 15.67 12.61
CA ILE A 187 -4.23 15.58 11.14
C ILE A 187 -3.97 14.14 10.70
N VAL A 188 -4.75 13.70 9.71
CA VAL A 188 -4.48 12.49 8.93
C VAL A 188 -4.31 12.89 7.47
N ILE A 189 -3.14 12.62 6.90
CA ILE A 189 -2.85 12.82 5.47
C ILE A 189 -2.99 11.46 4.78
N VAL A 190 -3.89 11.35 3.82
CA VAL A 190 -4.13 10.11 3.08
C VAL A 190 -3.75 10.30 1.62
N VAL A 191 -2.92 9.39 1.07
CA VAL A 191 -2.72 9.27 -0.37
C VAL A 191 -3.41 8.01 -0.88
N SER A 192 -4.27 8.15 -1.88
CA SER A 192 -4.93 7.03 -2.56
C SER A 192 -4.32 6.85 -3.93
N PHE A 193 -3.69 5.69 -4.13
CA PHE A 193 -3.26 5.18 -5.42
C PHE A 193 -4.38 4.33 -6.01
N SER A 194 -4.60 4.43 -7.31
CA SER A 194 -5.51 3.55 -8.05
C SER A 194 -5.03 3.39 -9.48
N GLU A 195 -5.27 2.22 -10.07
CA GLU A 195 -4.85 1.90 -11.43
C GLU A 195 -6.04 1.64 -12.32
N ASN A 196 -6.24 2.50 -13.33
CA ASN A 196 -7.32 2.32 -14.29
C ASN A 196 -6.93 1.32 -15.38
N ASN A 197 -7.91 0.57 -15.84
CA ASN A 197 -7.77 -0.38 -16.94
C ASN A 197 -8.17 0.29 -18.27
N THR A 198 -7.64 1.47 -18.56
CA THR A 198 -7.88 2.15 -19.83
C THR A 198 -6.91 1.62 -20.89
N ARG A 199 -7.13 0.38 -21.34
CA ARG A 199 -6.75 0.08 -22.73
C ARG A 199 -7.58 1.03 -23.59
N LYS A 200 -6.92 1.91 -24.35
CA LYS A 200 -7.58 2.56 -25.49
C LYS A 200 -8.20 1.45 -26.30
N HIS A 201 -9.52 1.48 -26.41
CA HIS A 201 -10.35 0.54 -27.15
C HIS A 201 -10.16 0.81 -28.66
N LEU A 202 -8.93 0.64 -29.15
CA LEU A 202 -8.58 0.51 -30.55
C LEU A 202 -7.98 -0.89 -30.66
N ASP A 203 -8.59 -1.73 -31.47
CA ASP A 203 -8.30 -3.17 -31.67
C ASP A 203 -9.16 -4.16 -30.84
N VAL A 204 -10.44 -3.84 -30.63
CA VAL A 204 -11.48 -4.88 -30.43
C VAL A 204 -12.58 -4.72 -31.48
N GLU A 205 -12.21 -4.91 -32.73
CA GLU A 205 -13.09 -5.40 -33.78
C GLU A 205 -12.29 -6.42 -34.60
N ASP A 206 -12.00 -7.58 -34.01
CA ASP A 206 -11.62 -8.78 -34.79
C ASP A 206 -11.86 -10.09 -34.01
N GLU A 207 -12.94 -10.13 -33.23
CA GLU A 207 -13.52 -11.40 -32.79
C GLU A 207 -15.00 -11.44 -33.21
N LYS A 208 -15.24 -11.60 -34.52
CA LYS A 208 -16.44 -12.26 -35.09
C LYS A 208 -16.36 -12.35 -36.61
N SER A 209 -15.53 -13.26 -37.12
CA SER A 209 -15.86 -14.02 -38.32
C SER A 209 -14.96 -15.24 -38.42
N GLY A 210 -15.56 -16.42 -38.29
CA GLY A 210 -14.94 -17.61 -38.82
C GLY A 210 -14.91 -17.48 -40.34
N ASP A 211 -13.71 -17.33 -40.89
CA ASP A 211 -13.33 -17.92 -42.17
C ASP A 211 -11.81 -17.94 -42.27
N GLU A 212 -11.30 -19.08 -42.74
CA GLU A 212 -9.89 -19.38 -42.90
C GLU A 212 -9.17 -18.39 -43.82
N ILE A 213 -8.29 -17.54 -43.29
CA ILE A 213 -7.17 -16.97 -44.06
C ILE A 213 -5.89 -16.99 -43.20
N GLN A 214 -4.90 -17.73 -43.69
CA GLN A 214 -3.54 -17.83 -43.18
C GLN A 214 -2.82 -16.46 -43.15
N SER A 215 -2.57 -15.90 -41.96
CA SER A 215 -1.53 -14.89 -41.62
C SER A 215 -1.75 -14.54 -40.14
N SER A 216 -0.90 -14.75 -39.13
CA SER A 216 0.56 -14.78 -39.04
C SER A 216 0.97 -15.68 -37.86
N ARG A 217 1.91 -16.60 -38.10
CA ARG A 217 2.35 -17.66 -37.18
C ARG A 217 3.35 -17.17 -36.11
N GLY A 218 3.16 -15.98 -35.56
CA GLY A 218 4.06 -15.39 -34.55
C GLY A 218 3.30 -15.00 -33.30
N GLY A 219 3.49 -15.74 -32.20
CA GLY A 219 2.96 -15.35 -30.89
C GLY A 219 3.40 -13.95 -30.47
N SER A 220 2.69 -13.33 -29.53
CA SER A 220 3.05 -12.03 -28.97
C SER A 220 4.49 -12.04 -28.43
N ALA A 221 5.13 -10.88 -28.35
CA ALA A 221 6.50 -10.80 -27.83
C ALA A 221 6.61 -11.39 -26.41
N GLU A 222 5.58 -11.21 -25.58
CA GLU A 222 5.46 -11.84 -24.26
C GLU A 222 5.31 -13.37 -24.36
N GLN A 223 4.50 -13.91 -25.28
CA GLN A 223 4.37 -15.36 -25.47
C GLN A 223 5.68 -16.01 -25.95
N LYS A 224 6.42 -15.31 -26.83
CA LYS A 224 7.74 -15.77 -27.29
C LYS A 224 8.74 -15.79 -26.14
N MET A 225 8.74 -14.76 -25.30
CA MET A 225 9.55 -14.71 -24.09
C MET A 225 9.22 -15.86 -23.12
N ILE A 226 7.92 -16.11 -22.88
CA ILE A 226 7.49 -17.21 -22.01
C ILE A 226 7.95 -18.56 -22.56
N GLY A 227 7.86 -18.76 -23.88
CA GLY A 227 8.31 -19.98 -24.53
C GLY A 227 9.83 -20.19 -24.57
N SER A 228 10.62 -19.19 -24.18
CA SER A 228 12.08 -19.27 -24.08
C SER A 228 12.61 -19.39 -22.65
N ILE A 229 11.73 -19.51 -21.66
CA ILE A 229 12.15 -19.77 -20.28
C ILE A 229 12.77 -21.17 -20.22
N ASP A 230 13.99 -21.26 -19.71
CA ASP A 230 14.72 -22.50 -19.46
C ASP A 230 15.51 -22.41 -18.14
N GLY A 231 16.03 -23.54 -17.66
CA GLY A 231 16.74 -23.63 -16.37
C GLY A 231 18.08 -22.89 -16.30
N SER A 232 18.54 -22.23 -17.37
CA SER A 232 19.73 -21.35 -17.34
C SER A 232 19.39 -19.88 -17.08
N MET A 233 18.11 -19.52 -17.16
CA MET A 233 17.64 -18.14 -17.06
C MET A 233 17.50 -17.71 -15.60
N ASP A 234 18.11 -16.58 -15.22
CA ASP A 234 17.93 -16.02 -13.89
C ASP A 234 16.62 -15.21 -13.79
N VAL A 235 16.07 -15.11 -12.57
CA VAL A 235 14.86 -14.33 -12.30
C VAL A 235 15.04 -12.86 -12.67
N ASN A 236 16.26 -12.31 -12.52
CA ASN A 236 16.55 -10.94 -12.88
C ASN A 236 16.59 -10.74 -14.40
N ASP A 237 17.14 -11.68 -15.17
CA ASP A 237 17.15 -11.61 -16.64
C ASP A 237 15.71 -11.57 -17.18
N LEU A 238 14.84 -12.42 -16.63
CA LEU A 238 13.42 -12.45 -17.00
C LEU A 238 12.69 -11.17 -16.57
N ALA A 239 13.05 -10.61 -15.41
CA ALA A 239 12.50 -9.32 -14.94
C ALA A 239 12.95 -8.16 -15.84
N GLU A 240 14.20 -8.10 -16.27
CA GLU A 240 14.70 -7.12 -17.25
C GLU A 240 13.93 -7.22 -18.57
N TRP A 241 13.70 -8.45 -19.07
CA TRP A 241 12.96 -8.62 -20.30
C TRP A 241 11.48 -8.17 -20.17
N LEU A 242 10.86 -8.44 -19.03
CA LEU A 242 9.52 -7.92 -18.71
C LEU A 242 9.51 -6.38 -18.66
N MET A 243 10.54 -5.74 -18.10
CA MET A 243 10.67 -4.28 -18.09
C MET A 243 10.75 -3.72 -19.52
N ASP A 244 11.59 -4.31 -20.37
CA ASP A 244 11.76 -3.91 -21.77
C ASP A 244 10.45 -4.04 -22.56
N LEU A 245 9.73 -5.16 -22.38
CA LEU A 245 8.41 -5.35 -22.99
C LEU A 245 7.39 -4.34 -22.45
N SER A 246 7.46 -3.98 -21.16
CA SER A 246 6.56 -2.98 -20.58
C SER A 246 6.81 -1.59 -21.17
N GLN A 247 8.08 -1.20 -21.36
CA GLN A 247 8.44 0.09 -21.96
C GLN A 247 7.99 0.20 -23.43
N GLN A 248 7.91 -0.94 -24.12
CA GLN A 248 7.45 -1.04 -25.50
C GLN A 248 5.94 -1.22 -25.64
N ASP A 249 5.18 -1.21 -24.53
CA ASP A 249 3.75 -1.52 -24.47
C ASP A 249 3.39 -2.88 -25.10
N LYS A 250 4.30 -3.85 -24.96
CA LYS A 250 4.18 -5.22 -25.52
C LYS A 250 3.72 -6.26 -24.50
N LEU A 251 3.58 -5.88 -23.23
CA LEU A 251 3.02 -6.75 -22.20
C LEU A 251 1.49 -6.75 -22.29
N ARG A 252 0.88 -7.94 -22.24
CA ARG A 252 -0.56 -8.09 -22.11
C ARG A 252 -1.09 -7.38 -20.87
N LYS A 253 -0.37 -7.47 -19.75
CA LYS A 253 -0.66 -6.73 -18.53
C LYS A 253 0.51 -5.80 -18.24
N PRO A 254 0.37 -4.46 -18.29
CA PRO A 254 1.43 -3.55 -17.90
C PRO A 254 1.96 -3.85 -16.50
N LEU A 255 3.22 -3.51 -16.22
CA LEU A 255 3.77 -3.62 -14.88
C LEU A 255 3.13 -2.61 -13.94
N VAL A 256 2.90 -1.39 -14.40
CA VAL A 256 2.06 -0.37 -13.75
C VAL A 256 1.11 0.16 -14.82
N ARG A 257 -0.19 0.22 -14.53
CA ARG A 257 -1.20 0.73 -15.48
C ARG A 257 -1.30 2.26 -15.38
N ASP A 258 -2.40 2.82 -15.90
CA ASP A 258 -2.72 4.24 -15.75
C ASP A 258 -2.94 4.58 -14.28
N LEU A 259 -1.89 5.11 -13.65
CA LEU A 259 -1.89 5.45 -12.24
C LEU A 259 -2.61 6.77 -12.01
N LYS A 260 -3.63 6.72 -11.16
CA LYS A 260 -4.29 7.86 -10.55
C LYS A 260 -3.85 7.97 -9.09
N VAL A 261 -3.50 9.18 -8.66
CA VAL A 261 -3.06 9.47 -7.30
C VAL A 261 -3.82 10.68 -6.79
N THR A 262 -4.51 10.54 -5.66
CA THR A 262 -5.18 11.64 -4.95
C THR A 262 -4.64 11.77 -3.54
N LEU A 263 -4.66 12.99 -3.01
CA LEU A 263 -4.26 13.33 -1.65
C LEU A 263 -5.44 13.96 -0.92
N HIS A 264 -5.63 13.59 0.33
CA HIS A 264 -6.70 14.04 1.20
C HIS A 264 -6.13 14.37 2.59
N VAL A 265 -6.58 15.46 3.21
CA VAL A 265 -6.15 15.86 4.56
C VAL A 265 -7.38 15.98 5.45
N TYR A 266 -7.44 15.13 6.47
CA TYR A 266 -8.57 15.07 7.39
C TYR A 266 -8.24 15.63 8.76
N ARG A 267 -9.27 16.19 9.39
CA ARG A 267 -9.27 16.72 10.75
C ARG A 267 -10.57 16.32 11.45
N ALA A 268 -10.59 16.25 12.78
CA ALA A 268 -11.86 16.16 13.51
C ALA A 268 -12.71 17.41 13.24
N CYS A 269 -14.02 17.25 13.13
CA CYS A 269 -14.93 18.40 13.22
C CYS A 269 -14.95 18.98 14.64
N GLU A 270 -15.46 20.21 14.79
CA GLU A 270 -15.47 20.92 16.08
C GLU A 270 -16.17 20.15 17.21
N ASN A 271 -17.27 19.44 16.90
CA ASN A 271 -17.98 18.61 17.86
C ASN A 271 -17.35 17.23 18.11
N HIS A 272 -16.26 16.89 17.40
CA HIS A 272 -15.52 15.62 17.51
C HIS A 272 -16.37 14.37 17.26
N GLU A 273 -17.47 14.49 16.50
CA GLU A 273 -18.34 13.36 16.15
C GLU A 273 -17.92 12.66 14.86
N ASP A 274 -17.25 13.36 13.95
CA ASP A 274 -16.75 12.84 12.68
C ASP A 274 -15.49 13.59 12.22
N ILE A 275 -14.97 13.24 11.05
CA ILE A 275 -13.87 13.93 10.39
C ILE A 275 -14.37 14.75 9.20
N ILE A 276 -13.66 15.82 8.90
CA ILE A 276 -13.88 16.65 7.71
C ILE A 276 -12.63 16.63 6.83
N GLU A 277 -12.84 16.61 5.51
CA GLU A 277 -11.77 16.85 4.55
C GLU A 277 -11.45 18.35 4.51
N SER A 278 -10.28 18.70 5.04
CA SER A 278 -9.77 20.07 5.05
C SER A 278 -9.04 20.44 3.76
N PHE A 279 -8.55 19.45 3.03
CA PHE A 279 -7.88 19.62 1.74
C PHE A 279 -7.98 18.35 0.90
N GLY A 280 -8.16 18.50 -0.41
CA GLY A 280 -8.18 17.40 -1.37
C GLY A 280 -7.57 17.83 -2.70
N ALA A 281 -6.74 16.97 -3.31
CA ALA A 281 -6.12 17.25 -4.61
C ALA A 281 -5.85 15.98 -5.42
N THR A 282 -5.85 16.12 -6.75
CA THR A 282 -5.36 15.09 -7.67
C THR A 282 -3.89 15.38 -8.00
N ILE A 283 -3.02 14.41 -7.73
CA ILE A 283 -1.58 14.47 -8.00
C ILE A 283 -1.28 13.89 -9.39
N LEU A 284 -1.91 12.76 -9.71
CA LEU A 284 -1.85 12.10 -11.01
C LEU A 284 -3.25 11.67 -11.48
N PRO A 285 -3.58 11.81 -12.78
CA PRO A 285 -2.83 12.55 -13.79
C PRO A 285 -2.76 14.05 -13.45
N SER A 286 -1.80 14.77 -14.03
CA SER A 286 -1.72 16.21 -13.78
C SER A 286 -2.98 16.91 -14.24
N PRO A 287 -3.50 17.85 -13.43
CA PRO A 287 -4.60 18.67 -13.88
C PRO A 287 -4.18 19.44 -15.16
N PRO A 288 -5.14 19.79 -16.03
CA PRO A 288 -4.85 20.58 -17.23
C PRO A 288 -4.05 21.85 -16.89
N ILE A 289 -3.19 22.31 -17.80
CA ILE A 289 -2.29 23.47 -17.58
C ILE A 289 -3.07 24.73 -17.14
N ASP A 290 -4.33 24.85 -17.57
CA ASP A 290 -5.21 25.98 -17.26
C ASP A 290 -6.00 25.82 -15.95
N ALA A 291 -5.89 24.68 -15.28
CA ALA A 291 -6.57 24.43 -14.02
C ALA A 291 -5.87 25.18 -12.88
N LYS A 292 -6.53 26.20 -12.33
CA LYS A 292 -6.14 26.93 -11.10
C LYS A 292 -6.34 26.07 -9.84
N GLY A 293 -5.81 24.85 -9.83
CA GLY A 293 -5.81 23.99 -8.65
C GLY A 293 -4.81 24.45 -7.59
N PRO A 294 -4.95 24.03 -6.33
CA PRO A 294 -3.94 24.28 -5.31
C PRO A 294 -2.62 23.62 -5.70
N THR A 295 -1.50 24.29 -5.43
CA THR A 295 -0.14 23.77 -5.68
C THR A 295 0.53 23.22 -4.42
N GLU A 296 -0.05 23.48 -3.26
CA GLU A 296 0.45 23.07 -1.95
C GLU A 296 -0.68 23.01 -0.93
N PHE A 297 -0.43 22.33 0.19
CA PHE A 297 -1.24 22.44 1.42
C PHE A 297 -0.32 22.73 2.60
N GLY A 298 -0.90 23.22 3.69
CA GLY A 298 -0.15 23.62 4.89
C GLY A 298 -0.62 22.89 6.14
N ILE A 299 0.32 22.60 7.05
CA ILE A 299 0.03 22.28 8.45
C ILE A 299 0.76 23.29 9.34
N THR A 300 0.14 23.74 10.42
CA THR A 300 0.73 24.75 11.29
C THR A 300 1.70 24.13 12.31
N LEU A 301 2.53 24.95 12.94
CA LEU A 301 3.32 24.52 14.10
C LEU A 301 2.40 24.10 15.26
N GLU A 302 1.25 24.76 15.45
CA GLU A 302 0.23 24.35 16.41
C GLU A 302 -0.34 22.95 16.11
N ASP A 303 -0.54 22.61 14.84
CA ASP A 303 -1.02 21.27 14.47
C ASP A 303 -0.06 20.17 14.94
N ILE A 304 1.24 20.42 14.85
CA ILE A 304 2.30 19.47 15.21
C ILE A 304 2.57 19.49 16.72
N LEU A 305 2.75 20.68 17.28
CA LEU A 305 3.29 20.89 18.61
C LEU A 305 2.21 21.20 19.66
N GLY A 306 1.02 21.65 19.26
CA GLY A 306 -0.03 22.13 20.16
C GLY A 306 0.50 23.20 21.11
N ASP A 307 0.26 23.02 22.41
CA ASP A 307 0.72 23.94 23.46
C ASP A 307 2.26 23.94 23.66
N TYR A 308 3.01 23.12 22.92
CA TYR A 308 4.47 23.00 23.02
C TYR A 308 5.23 23.79 21.94
N VAL A 309 4.57 24.70 21.22
CA VAL A 309 5.24 25.61 20.29
C VAL A 309 6.30 26.44 21.06
N PRO A 310 7.58 26.46 20.62
CA PRO A 310 8.64 27.18 21.33
C PRO A 310 8.38 28.68 21.43
N GLU A 311 8.79 29.28 22.55
CA GLU A 311 8.70 30.73 22.73
C GLU A 311 9.42 31.48 21.60
N GLY A 312 8.74 32.49 21.04
CA GLY A 312 9.24 33.27 19.90
C GLY A 312 8.93 32.68 18.52
N GLN A 313 8.27 31.52 18.44
CA GLN A 313 7.67 31.02 17.20
C GLN A 313 6.19 31.39 17.14
N ASP A 314 5.66 31.62 15.93
CA ASP A 314 4.23 31.81 15.73
C ASP A 314 3.56 30.42 15.61
N PRO A 315 2.59 30.07 16.48
CA PRO A 315 1.84 28.81 16.35
C PRO A 315 1.18 28.64 14.97
N MET A 316 0.87 29.75 14.29
CA MET A 316 0.25 29.75 12.97
C MET A 316 1.25 29.63 11.81
N ASP A 317 2.55 29.55 12.08
CA ASP A 317 3.55 29.33 11.04
C ASP A 317 3.31 28.00 10.31
N ILE A 318 3.34 28.04 8.98
CA ILE A 318 2.92 26.92 8.12
C ILE A 318 4.13 26.14 7.60
N ILE A 319 4.13 24.83 7.80
CA ILE A 319 4.93 23.89 6.99
C ILE A 319 4.16 23.62 5.70
N ALA A 320 4.69 24.12 4.58
CA ALA A 320 4.08 23.97 3.26
C ALA A 320 4.54 22.66 2.58
N PHE A 321 3.58 21.92 2.02
CA PHE A 321 3.79 20.68 1.29
C PHE A 321 3.46 20.87 -0.19
N SER A 322 4.50 20.93 -1.02
CA SER A 322 4.39 21.11 -2.46
C SER A 322 3.82 19.86 -3.16
N LEU A 323 2.66 20.00 -3.82
CA LEU A 323 2.08 18.92 -4.63
C LEU A 323 2.92 18.55 -5.86
N PRO A 324 3.54 19.51 -6.59
CA PRO A 324 4.52 19.18 -7.63
C PRO A 324 5.67 18.32 -7.10
N ARG A 325 6.20 18.63 -5.91
CA ARG A 325 7.26 17.82 -5.30
C ARG A 325 6.76 16.43 -4.93
N LEU A 326 5.57 16.29 -4.33
CA LEU A 326 4.98 14.95 -4.07
C LEU A 326 4.84 14.14 -5.38
N LYS A 327 4.39 14.78 -6.47
CA LYS A 327 4.32 14.15 -7.78
C LYS A 327 5.69 13.65 -8.26
N GLU A 328 6.76 14.42 -8.05
CA GLU A 328 8.13 13.99 -8.38
C GLU A 328 8.55 12.74 -7.58
N PHE A 329 8.24 12.68 -6.28
CA PHE A 329 8.49 11.50 -5.46
C PHE A 329 7.76 10.27 -6.00
N VAL A 330 6.47 10.42 -6.32
CA VAL A 330 5.66 9.36 -6.93
C VAL A 330 6.28 8.92 -8.25
N ILE A 331 6.55 9.82 -9.19
CA ILE A 331 7.09 9.46 -10.52
C ILE A 331 8.47 8.82 -10.42
N ARG A 332 9.37 9.37 -9.59
CA ARG A 332 10.72 8.83 -9.39
C ARG A 332 10.71 7.41 -8.83
N SER A 333 9.67 7.06 -8.06
CA SER A 333 9.53 5.73 -7.47
C SER A 333 8.96 4.67 -8.43
N LEU A 334 8.29 5.07 -9.52
CA LEU A 334 7.62 4.15 -10.44
C LEU A 334 8.53 3.05 -11.00
N PRO A 335 9.76 3.34 -11.45
CA PRO A 335 10.65 2.29 -11.95
C PRO A 335 10.95 1.20 -10.93
N ASN A 336 11.09 1.55 -9.65
CA ASN A 336 11.34 0.57 -8.59
C ASN A 336 10.11 -0.31 -8.31
N THR A 337 8.90 0.28 -8.39
CA THR A 337 7.64 -0.47 -8.30
C THR A 337 7.46 -1.40 -9.50
N GLN A 338 7.77 -0.92 -10.71
CA GLN A 338 7.74 -1.73 -11.92
C GLN A 338 8.73 -2.90 -11.82
N TRP A 339 9.96 -2.65 -11.35
CA TRP A 339 10.96 -3.68 -11.12
C TRP A 339 10.48 -4.75 -10.14
N LEU A 340 9.96 -4.35 -8.97
CA LEU A 340 9.42 -5.30 -8.00
C LEU A 340 8.31 -6.18 -8.61
N ARG A 341 7.40 -5.57 -9.37
CA ARG A 341 6.33 -6.29 -10.07
C ARG A 341 6.87 -7.20 -11.18
N ALA A 342 7.91 -6.78 -11.88
CA ALA A 342 8.58 -7.58 -12.90
C ALA A 342 9.22 -8.81 -12.27
N THR A 343 9.97 -8.66 -11.17
CA THR A 343 10.59 -9.77 -10.43
C THR A 343 9.54 -10.75 -9.90
N ARG A 344 8.44 -10.25 -9.31
CA ARG A 344 7.33 -11.11 -8.85
C ARG A 344 6.71 -11.91 -9.99
N ARG A 345 6.48 -11.26 -11.14
CA ARG A 345 5.94 -11.92 -12.32
C ARG A 345 6.92 -12.91 -12.93
N ALA A 346 8.21 -12.58 -13.00
CA ALA A 346 9.27 -13.47 -13.45
C ALA A 346 9.31 -14.75 -12.60
N LYS A 347 9.37 -14.61 -11.27
CA LYS A 347 9.31 -15.74 -10.34
C LYS A 347 8.10 -16.63 -10.60
N LYS A 348 6.92 -16.04 -10.77
CA LYS A 348 5.70 -16.79 -11.08
C LYS A 348 5.81 -17.56 -12.40
N LEU A 349 6.32 -16.93 -13.45
CA LEU A 349 6.50 -17.57 -14.77
C LEU A 349 7.51 -18.71 -14.71
N MET A 350 8.60 -18.57 -13.96
CA MET A 350 9.57 -19.66 -13.76
C MET A 350 8.97 -20.85 -13.01
N ILE A 351 8.17 -20.59 -11.96
CA ILE A 351 7.43 -21.64 -11.24
C ILE A 351 6.46 -22.36 -12.20
N GLU A 352 5.70 -21.62 -13.00
CA GLU A 352 4.75 -22.18 -13.97
C GLU A 352 5.46 -22.98 -15.08
N ALA A 353 6.69 -22.62 -15.44
CA ALA A 353 7.51 -23.34 -16.40
C ALA A 353 8.18 -24.60 -15.79
N GLY A 354 8.17 -24.77 -14.47
CA GLY A 354 8.86 -25.87 -13.78
C GLY A 354 10.37 -25.65 -13.62
N GLU A 355 10.85 -24.43 -13.84
CA GLU A 355 12.27 -24.04 -13.82
C GLU A 355 12.67 -23.33 -12.51
N TRP A 356 11.79 -23.35 -11.50
CA TRP A 356 12.06 -22.77 -10.19
C TRP A 356 12.49 -23.83 -9.18
N GLU A 357 13.74 -23.75 -8.72
CA GLU A 357 14.21 -24.52 -7.57
C GLU A 357 14.04 -23.70 -6.29
N ASP A 358 13.38 -24.28 -5.28
CA ASP A 358 13.30 -23.68 -3.95
C ASP A 358 14.70 -23.63 -3.32
N GLN A 359 15.32 -22.45 -3.35
CA GLN A 359 16.55 -22.22 -2.62
C GLN A 359 16.24 -21.89 -1.16
N ASP A 360 17.01 -22.49 -0.25
CA ASP A 360 16.97 -22.17 1.17
C ASP A 360 17.19 -20.67 1.37
N THR A 361 16.27 -20.02 2.08
CA THR A 361 16.40 -18.62 2.48
C THR A 361 17.72 -18.40 3.23
N PHE A 362 18.25 -17.17 3.20
CA PHE A 362 19.44 -16.82 3.98
C PHE A 362 19.34 -17.24 5.46
N ALA A 363 18.15 -17.14 6.05
CA ALA A 363 17.88 -17.59 7.41
C ALA A 363 17.91 -19.12 7.57
N GLN A 364 17.42 -19.88 6.58
CA GLN A 364 17.54 -21.35 6.54
C GLN A 364 19.00 -21.77 6.34
N CYS A 365 19.70 -21.19 5.36
CA CYS A 365 21.14 -21.37 5.15
C CYS A 365 21.96 -21.07 6.41
N LYS A 366 21.62 -19.99 7.13
CA LYS A 366 22.30 -19.60 8.38
C LYS A 366 22.04 -20.59 9.52
N ARG A 367 20.80 -21.10 9.66
CA ARG A 367 20.44 -22.14 10.64
C ARG A 367 21.15 -23.45 10.36
N GLN A 368 21.14 -23.91 9.11
CA GLN A 368 21.85 -25.12 8.69
C GLN A 368 23.35 -25.03 8.97
N ARG A 369 23.99 -23.87 8.73
CA ARG A 369 25.42 -23.66 9.06
C ARG A 369 25.71 -23.73 10.55
N LEU A 370 24.80 -23.23 11.41
CA LEU A 370 24.94 -23.28 12.86
C LEU A 370 24.72 -24.71 13.40
N ASP A 371 23.74 -25.44 12.86
CA ASP A 371 23.48 -26.83 13.22
C ASP A 371 24.64 -27.75 12.77
N SER A 372 25.19 -27.53 11.57
CA SER A 372 26.37 -28.25 11.05
C SER A 372 27.61 -28.04 11.93
N ALA A 373 27.75 -26.86 12.53
CA ALA A 373 28.85 -26.52 13.43
C ALA A 373 28.70 -27.13 14.84
N GLN A 374 27.47 -27.50 15.25
CA GLN A 374 27.21 -28.19 16.52
C GLN A 374 27.35 -29.71 16.42
N VAL A 375 27.08 -30.30 15.26
CA VAL A 375 27.26 -31.75 15.00
C VAL A 375 28.74 -32.14 14.84
N SER A 376 29.63 -31.16 14.60
CA SER A 376 31.07 -31.37 14.43
C SER A 376 31.90 -31.14 15.70
N LYS A 377 31.29 -31.16 16.89
CA LYS A 377 31.98 -31.04 18.19
C LYS A 377 31.88 -32.28 19.05
#